data_AF-A0A971Q0F0-F1
#
_entry.id   AF-A0A971Q0F0-F1
#
_cell.length_a   1.000
_cell.length_b   1.000
_cell.length_c   1.000
_cell.angle_alpha   90.00
_cell.angle_beta   90.00
_cell.angle_gamma   90.00
#
_symmetry.space_group_name_H-M   'P 1'
#
loop_
_entity.id
_entity.type
_entity.pdbx_description
1 polymer ?
#
loop_
_entity_poly.entity_id
_entity_poly.type
_entity_poly.pdbx_seq_one_letter_code
_entity_poly.pdbx_strand_id
1 'polypeptide(L)'
;MATRRNYILLSTVIIAALAMILLLNTPTFADTDIKITICDPDRINADSPQEGNTINTVLSSPSISYGENRELGTVQITGKPGIAIPVQEGQKMMVKLPPGISYMQVPDANNYKQYIEWPTQLNEKKNQICDSDSKPGISFVTATPHSLTVEVSHVDTTGDIMVIDLVFNQDNYSKVRVAPFIEVAEEYSTDAEAEISRLEFLIRLAELTWPFSDSPVKLGDSSNIMPQDLFTDVTGNEAGIYKIIPLIESNFLKGYEGGLLKPEQSISRAEAAHLAGMIFGTAASAPALFKDPSPIWAQKGITAAFNVGIIQGYPDGTFRPNTPLSRPEAIIILQNCLESYSK
;
A
#
# COMPACT_ATOMS: atom_id res chain seq x y z
N MET A 1 0.13 -17.19 61.08
CA MET A 1 0.89 -16.13 60.35
C MET A 1 1.56 -16.63 59.07
N ALA A 2 1.96 -17.90 58.94
CA ALA A 2 2.60 -18.44 57.73
C ALA A 2 1.70 -18.47 56.47
N THR A 3 0.40 -18.77 56.63
CA THR A 3 -0.54 -18.91 55.51
C THR A 3 -0.84 -17.59 54.80
N ARG A 4 -0.92 -16.48 55.54
CA ARG A 4 -1.15 -15.13 54.98
C ARG A 4 0.05 -14.61 54.19
N ARG A 5 1.26 -15.00 54.59
CA ARG A 5 2.51 -14.63 53.91
C ARG A 5 2.65 -15.34 52.56
N ASN A 6 2.19 -16.58 52.46
CA ASN A 6 2.20 -17.34 51.21
C ASN A 6 1.17 -16.82 50.19
N TYR A 7 0.00 -16.35 50.63
CA TYR A 7 -0.99 -15.72 49.74
C TYR A 7 -0.50 -14.40 49.16
N ILE A 8 0.19 -13.57 49.96
CA ILE A 8 0.76 -12.30 49.49
C ILE A 8 1.89 -12.56 48.49
N LEU A 9 2.77 -13.54 48.76
CA LEU A 9 3.83 -13.94 47.82
C LEU A 9 3.26 -14.50 46.51
N LEU A 10 2.22 -15.33 46.58
CA LEU A 10 1.57 -15.89 45.40
C LEU A 10 0.85 -14.81 44.58
N SER A 11 0.17 -13.87 45.22
CA SER A 11 -0.51 -12.76 44.53
C SER A 11 0.47 -11.79 43.89
N THR A 12 1.62 -11.50 44.54
CA THR A 12 2.66 -10.66 43.94
C THR A 12 3.34 -11.34 42.75
N VAL A 13 3.54 -12.66 42.80
CA VAL A 13 4.12 -13.42 41.67
C VAL A 13 3.13 -13.48 40.51
N ILE A 14 1.83 -13.65 40.77
CA ILE A 14 0.79 -13.62 39.73
C ILE A 14 0.66 -12.23 39.10
N ILE A 15 0.69 -11.16 39.90
CA ILE A 15 0.65 -9.78 39.39
C ILE A 15 1.92 -9.45 38.59
N ALA A 16 3.09 -9.90 39.04
CA ALA A 16 4.34 -9.75 38.29
C ALA A 16 4.35 -10.56 36.99
N ALA A 17 3.77 -11.77 36.98
CA ALA A 17 3.61 -12.57 35.78
C ALA A 17 2.60 -11.95 34.80
N LEU A 18 1.48 -11.40 35.29
CA LEU A 18 0.51 -10.67 34.46
C LEU A 18 1.11 -9.39 33.87
N ALA A 19 1.89 -8.64 34.67
CA ALA A 19 2.60 -7.45 34.20
C ALA A 19 3.70 -7.80 33.18
N MET A 20 4.36 -8.95 33.34
CA MET A 20 5.36 -9.45 32.40
C MET A 20 4.70 -9.96 31.10
N ILE A 21 3.48 -10.52 31.16
CA ILE A 21 2.68 -10.90 29.97
C ILE A 21 2.14 -9.66 29.24
N LEU A 22 1.81 -8.58 29.94
CA LEU A 22 1.51 -7.27 29.35
C LEU A 22 2.75 -6.56 28.76
N LEU A 23 3.96 -7.05 29.07
CA LEU A 23 5.23 -6.61 28.49
C LEU A 23 5.77 -7.57 27.41
N LEU A 24 5.09 -8.70 27.15
CA LEU A 24 5.44 -9.59 26.06
C LEU A 24 4.88 -9.03 24.76
N ASN A 25 5.77 -8.38 24.00
CA ASN A 25 5.67 -8.08 22.59
C ASN A 25 4.30 -7.53 22.16
N THR A 26 4.09 -6.23 22.36
CA THR A 26 3.48 -5.48 21.25
C THR A 26 4.29 -5.85 20.01
N PRO A 27 3.68 -6.29 18.89
CA PRO A 27 4.43 -6.38 17.65
C PRO A 27 5.04 -5.00 17.45
N THR A 28 6.35 -4.88 17.64
CA THR A 28 7.13 -3.80 17.06
C THR A 28 6.95 -4.02 15.57
N PHE A 29 5.92 -3.37 15.01
CA PHE A 29 5.85 -3.17 13.58
C PHE A 29 7.22 -2.61 13.22
N ALA A 30 7.93 -3.31 12.34
CA ALA A 30 9.12 -2.73 11.76
C ALA A 30 8.65 -1.42 11.12
N ASP A 31 9.07 -0.29 11.68
CA ASP A 31 8.94 1.02 11.03
C ASP A 31 9.95 0.99 9.88
N THR A 32 9.57 0.40 8.76
CA THR A 32 10.44 0.38 7.59
C THR A 32 10.20 1.64 6.80
N ASP A 33 11.23 2.47 6.75
CA ASP A 33 11.28 3.63 5.88
C ASP A 33 11.09 3.20 4.43
N ILE A 34 10.03 3.68 3.79
CA ILE A 34 9.85 3.54 2.35
C ILE A 34 10.86 4.40 1.63
N LYS A 35 11.54 3.78 0.67
CA LYS A 35 12.47 4.47 -0.21
C LYS A 35 11.76 5.03 -1.44
N ILE A 36 11.59 6.34 -1.49
CA ILE A 36 11.22 7.03 -2.72
C ILE A 36 12.41 7.09 -3.67
N THR A 37 12.17 6.76 -4.93
CA THR A 37 13.20 6.81 -5.97
C THR A 37 12.94 7.95 -6.93
N ILE A 38 13.97 8.75 -7.22
CA ILE A 38 13.94 9.79 -8.25
C ILE A 38 14.73 9.30 -9.46
N CYS A 39 14.13 9.39 -10.63
CA CYS A 39 14.71 8.96 -11.90
C CYS A 39 14.55 10.03 -12.98
N ASP A 40 15.45 10.02 -13.97
CA ASP A 40 15.25 10.68 -15.25
C ASP A 40 14.40 9.75 -16.14
N PRO A 41 13.14 10.09 -16.46
CA PRO A 41 12.26 9.22 -17.25
C PRO A 41 12.74 9.02 -18.69
N ASP A 42 13.57 9.93 -19.22
CA ASP A 42 14.06 9.86 -20.60
C ASP A 42 15.34 8.99 -20.72
N ARG A 43 15.84 8.43 -19.60
CA ARG A 43 16.96 7.48 -19.55
C ARG A 43 16.48 6.08 -19.17
N ILE A 44 16.60 5.15 -20.10
CA ILE A 44 16.19 3.75 -19.91
C ILE A 44 17.37 2.95 -19.32
N ASN A 45 17.10 2.23 -18.22
CA ASN A 45 17.96 1.33 -17.41
C ASN A 45 18.59 1.98 -16.15
N ALA A 46 18.09 1.66 -14.95
CA ALA A 46 18.66 2.18 -13.71
C ALA A 46 18.34 1.34 -12.44
N ASP A 47 18.98 0.18 -12.26
CA ASP A 47 19.12 -0.44 -10.93
C ASP A 47 20.26 0.21 -10.10
N SER A 48 20.63 1.45 -10.42
CA SER A 48 21.70 2.20 -9.74
C SER A 48 21.31 3.66 -9.66
N PRO A 49 21.64 4.38 -8.56
CA PRO A 49 21.41 5.82 -8.47
C PRO A 49 22.12 6.51 -9.64
N GLN A 50 21.34 7.10 -10.54
CA GLN A 50 21.80 7.68 -11.79
C GLN A 50 22.43 9.05 -11.50
N GLU A 51 23.72 9.21 -11.82
CA GLU A 51 24.25 10.54 -12.13
C GLU A 51 23.83 10.89 -13.56
N GLY A 52 22.70 11.60 -13.65
CA GLY A 52 22.12 12.12 -14.89
C GLY A 52 22.70 13.47 -15.35
N ASN A 53 22.31 13.94 -16.54
CA ASN A 53 22.46 15.37 -16.91
C ASN A 53 21.50 16.26 -16.11
N THR A 54 20.45 15.65 -15.57
CA THR A 54 19.52 16.22 -14.61
C THR A 54 20.08 15.93 -13.23
N ILE A 55 20.53 16.97 -12.56
CA ILE A 55 21.33 16.88 -11.35
C ILE A 55 20.40 17.12 -10.17
N ASN A 56 19.74 16.06 -9.68
CA ASN A 56 18.81 16.16 -8.56
C ASN A 56 19.21 15.22 -7.42
N THR A 57 19.28 15.75 -6.20
CA THR A 57 19.58 15.00 -4.97
C THR A 57 18.37 15.07 -4.04
N VAL A 58 17.95 13.91 -3.51
CA VAL A 58 16.99 13.84 -2.40
C VAL A 58 17.67 14.39 -1.15
N LEU A 59 17.16 15.48 -0.58
CA LEU A 59 17.69 16.06 0.66
C LEU A 59 17.07 15.44 1.91
N SER A 60 15.76 15.19 1.83
CA SER A 60 15.00 14.56 2.89
C SER A 60 13.97 13.62 2.29
N SER A 61 13.90 12.42 2.84
CA SER A 61 12.72 11.57 2.71
C SER A 61 12.01 11.56 4.06
N PRO A 62 10.68 11.60 4.04
CA PRO A 62 9.88 11.46 5.24
C PRO A 62 9.95 10.04 5.81
N SER A 63 9.76 9.92 7.12
CA SER A 63 9.54 8.63 7.79
C SER A 63 8.11 8.17 7.57
N ILE A 64 7.90 6.89 7.27
CA ILE A 64 6.56 6.31 7.11
C ILE A 64 6.44 5.07 8.00
N SER A 65 5.53 5.11 8.96
CA SER A 65 5.10 3.94 9.72
C SER A 65 3.82 3.37 9.10
N TYR A 66 3.60 2.06 9.12
CA TYR A 66 2.45 1.43 8.46
C TYR A 66 1.06 1.75 9.05
N GLY A 67 0.06 1.80 8.18
CA GLY A 67 -1.35 1.55 8.53
C GLY A 67 -2.10 2.73 9.16
N GLU A 68 -2.27 3.85 8.43
CA GLU A 68 -3.39 4.84 8.40
C GLU A 68 -3.12 5.75 7.16
N ASN A 69 -3.99 6.71 6.82
CA ASN A 69 -3.59 7.86 5.97
C ASN A 69 -2.39 8.51 6.65
N ARG A 70 -1.18 8.26 6.14
CA ARG A 70 0.02 8.73 6.79
C ARG A 70 0.77 9.62 5.84
N GLU A 71 1.00 10.80 6.36
CA GLU A 71 1.71 11.85 5.71
C GLU A 71 3.09 11.31 5.34
N LEU A 72 3.29 11.03 4.06
CA LEU A 72 4.63 11.14 3.53
C LEU A 72 5.13 12.58 3.72
N GLY A 73 4.30 13.59 3.94
CA GLY A 73 4.81 14.95 4.06
C GLY A 73 5.58 15.34 2.79
N THR A 74 6.74 15.98 2.96
CA THR A 74 7.45 16.60 1.84
C THR A 74 8.76 15.88 1.49
N VAL A 75 8.85 15.35 0.27
CA VAL A 75 10.14 14.96 -0.32
C VAL A 75 10.76 16.19 -0.94
N GLN A 76 11.91 16.60 -0.42
CA GLN A 76 12.63 17.75 -0.94
C GLN A 76 13.74 17.32 -1.90
N ILE A 77 13.75 17.96 -3.07
CA ILE A 77 14.65 17.65 -4.17
C ILE A 77 15.42 18.92 -4.54
N THR A 78 16.74 18.83 -4.62
CA THR A 78 17.60 19.97 -4.97
C THR A 78 18.61 19.68 -6.06
N GLY A 79 19.14 20.74 -6.68
CA GLY A 79 20.33 20.69 -7.52
C GLY A 79 21.59 20.26 -6.75
N LYS A 80 22.42 19.38 -7.32
CA LYS A 80 23.71 18.98 -6.68
C LYS A 80 24.62 20.20 -6.53
N PRO A 81 25.23 20.39 -5.35
CA PRO A 81 26.17 21.48 -5.10
C PRO A 81 27.36 21.46 -6.08
N GLY A 82 27.82 22.66 -6.48
CA GLY A 82 29.03 22.83 -7.29
C GLY A 82 28.85 22.76 -8.80
N ILE A 83 27.61 22.64 -9.30
CA ILE A 83 27.31 22.66 -10.73
C ILE A 83 26.62 23.98 -11.10
N ALA A 84 27.26 24.74 -12.01
CA ALA A 84 26.92 26.15 -12.27
C ALA A 84 25.61 26.37 -13.06
N ILE A 85 25.18 25.40 -13.87
CA ILE A 85 23.86 25.43 -14.53
C ILE A 85 23.31 23.99 -14.52
N PRO A 86 22.67 23.57 -13.42
CA PRO A 86 22.39 22.16 -13.20
C PRO A 86 21.12 21.64 -13.89
N VAL A 87 20.16 22.51 -14.23
CA VAL A 87 18.87 22.11 -14.80
C VAL A 87 18.38 23.12 -15.84
N GLN A 88 17.82 22.61 -16.93
CA GLN A 88 17.36 23.39 -18.09
C GLN A 88 15.85 23.22 -18.29
N GLU A 89 15.21 24.21 -18.91
CA GLU A 89 13.84 24.06 -19.42
C GLU A 89 13.75 22.79 -20.30
N GLY A 90 12.72 21.98 -20.09
CA GLY A 90 12.48 20.70 -20.75
C GLY A 90 13.05 19.48 -20.02
N GLN A 91 13.84 19.64 -18.95
CA GLN A 91 14.28 18.49 -18.15
C GLN A 91 13.13 17.89 -17.34
N LYS A 92 13.02 16.57 -17.35
CA LYS A 92 12.00 15.82 -16.63
C LYS A 92 12.55 15.15 -15.39
N MET A 93 11.67 15.04 -14.40
CA MET A 93 11.93 14.34 -13.17
C MET A 93 10.74 13.45 -12.86
N MET A 94 11.02 12.16 -12.63
CA MET A 94 10.02 11.19 -12.20
C MET A 94 10.32 10.76 -10.78
N VAL A 95 9.30 10.80 -9.94
CA VAL A 95 9.34 10.26 -8.59
C VAL A 95 8.51 9.00 -8.54
N LYS A 96 9.09 7.92 -8.01
CA LYS A 96 8.49 6.59 -7.90
C LYS A 96 8.34 6.21 -6.44
N LEU A 97 7.15 5.72 -6.09
CA LEU A 97 6.88 4.97 -4.87
C LEU A 97 7.40 3.53 -5.03
N PRO A 98 7.69 2.82 -3.92
CA PRO A 98 8.11 1.42 -3.99
C PRO A 98 7.04 0.54 -4.65
N PRO A 99 7.45 -0.54 -5.34
CA PRO A 99 6.52 -1.52 -5.85
C PRO A 99 5.82 -2.27 -4.71
N GLY A 100 4.70 -2.92 -5.04
CA GLY A 100 3.82 -3.53 -4.05
C GLY A 100 2.84 -2.50 -3.51
N ILE A 101 2.31 -2.75 -2.32
CA ILE A 101 1.09 -2.14 -1.77
C ILE A 101 1.23 -0.68 -1.29
N SER A 102 1.96 0.14 -2.04
CA SER A 102 1.93 1.60 -1.93
C SER A 102 1.26 2.21 -3.15
N TYR A 103 0.46 3.27 -2.97
CA TYR A 103 -0.06 4.03 -4.11
C TYR A 103 -0.37 5.47 -3.72
N MET A 104 -0.35 6.37 -4.70
CA MET A 104 -0.85 7.74 -4.61
C MET A 104 -2.13 7.91 -5.42
N GLN A 105 -3.02 8.81 -4.98
CA GLN A 105 -4.06 9.33 -5.87
C GLN A 105 -3.41 9.90 -7.13
N VAL A 106 -3.96 9.61 -8.30
CA VAL A 106 -3.37 10.02 -9.58
C VAL A 106 -3.71 11.49 -9.87
N PRO A 107 -2.73 12.41 -9.96
CA PRO A 107 -3.01 13.78 -10.35
C PRO A 107 -3.44 13.89 -11.81
N ASP A 108 -4.20 14.95 -12.09
CA ASP A 108 -4.61 15.40 -13.42
C ASP A 108 -4.11 16.82 -13.71
N ALA A 109 -4.41 17.31 -14.91
CA ALA A 109 -3.99 18.65 -15.35
C ALA A 109 -4.54 19.81 -14.49
N ASN A 110 -5.60 19.58 -13.71
CA ASN A 110 -6.22 20.60 -12.88
C ASN A 110 -5.67 20.59 -11.45
N ASN A 111 -5.27 19.42 -10.93
CA ASN A 111 -4.94 19.24 -9.51
C ASN A 111 -3.44 19.02 -9.24
N TYR A 112 -2.60 18.80 -10.27
CA TYR A 112 -1.19 18.43 -10.08
C TYR A 112 -0.38 19.42 -9.21
N LYS A 113 -0.75 20.71 -9.23
CA LYS A 113 -0.08 21.75 -8.42
C LYS A 113 -0.25 21.54 -6.92
N GLN A 114 -1.16 20.66 -6.48
CA GLN A 114 -1.33 20.31 -5.08
C GLN A 114 -0.37 19.20 -4.61
N TYR A 115 0.34 18.57 -5.55
CA TYR A 115 1.37 17.56 -5.26
C TYR A 115 2.77 18.15 -5.23
N ILE A 116 2.93 19.40 -5.67
CA ILE A 116 4.23 20.00 -5.95
C ILE A 116 4.21 21.46 -5.54
N GLU A 117 5.15 21.80 -4.67
CA GLU A 117 5.44 23.17 -4.30
C GLU A 117 6.88 23.50 -4.73
N TRP A 118 7.12 24.76 -5.06
CA TRP A 118 8.47 25.29 -5.25
C TRP A 118 8.52 26.66 -4.56
N PRO A 119 9.19 26.76 -3.40
CA PRO A 119 9.22 28.02 -2.67
C PRO A 119 10.03 29.05 -3.46
N THR A 120 9.58 30.31 -3.49
CA THR A 120 10.31 31.40 -4.17
C THR A 120 11.65 31.71 -3.48
N GLN A 121 11.74 31.44 -2.18
CA GLN A 121 12.94 31.54 -1.37
C GLN A 121 13.04 30.39 -0.36
N LEU A 122 14.24 29.87 -0.13
CA LEU A 122 14.55 28.90 0.94
C LEU A 122 15.88 29.27 1.58
N ASN A 123 15.92 29.35 2.92
CA ASN A 123 17.12 29.78 3.67
C ASN A 123 17.74 31.08 3.12
N GLU A 124 16.89 32.09 2.87
CA GLU A 124 17.24 33.41 2.30
C GLU A 124 17.76 33.38 0.84
N LYS A 125 17.88 32.21 0.22
CA LYS A 125 18.32 32.05 -1.16
C LYS A 125 17.13 32.01 -2.11
N LYS A 126 17.25 32.69 -3.25
CA LYS A 126 16.21 32.72 -4.28
C LYS A 126 16.18 31.39 -5.05
N ASN A 127 15.00 30.81 -5.22
CA ASN A 127 14.84 29.61 -6.05
C ASN A 127 14.93 29.96 -7.54
N GLN A 128 15.57 29.08 -8.29
CA GLN A 128 15.73 29.15 -9.73
C GLN A 128 14.43 28.76 -10.44
N ILE A 129 13.57 27.95 -9.82
CA ILE A 129 12.25 27.65 -10.36
C ILE A 129 11.31 28.78 -9.96
N CYS A 130 10.70 29.42 -10.96
CA CYS A 130 9.76 30.51 -10.75
C CYS A 130 8.67 30.52 -11.84
N ASP A 131 7.54 31.12 -11.50
CA ASP A 131 6.50 31.42 -12.49
C ASP A 131 6.80 32.78 -13.16
N SER A 132 6.37 32.91 -14.42
CA SER A 132 6.26 34.18 -15.13
C SER A 132 4.81 34.44 -15.53
N ASP A 133 4.50 35.65 -16.03
CA ASP A 133 3.14 36.02 -16.46
C ASP A 133 2.49 35.06 -17.47
N SER A 134 3.27 34.21 -18.15
CA SER A 134 2.78 33.28 -19.18
C SER A 134 3.33 31.84 -19.10
N LYS A 135 4.29 31.56 -18.23
CA LYS A 135 4.91 30.22 -18.11
C LYS A 135 5.06 29.80 -16.64
N PRO A 136 4.55 28.63 -16.24
CA PRO A 136 4.81 28.09 -14.91
C PRO A 136 6.26 27.62 -14.77
N GLY A 137 6.76 27.55 -13.55
CA GLY A 137 8.08 26.97 -13.24
C GLY A 137 8.13 25.47 -13.53
N ILE A 138 7.03 24.75 -13.27
CA ILE A 138 6.88 23.31 -13.49
C ILE A 138 5.57 23.01 -14.24
N SER A 139 5.61 22.04 -15.16
CA SER A 139 4.43 21.47 -15.81
C SER A 139 4.27 19.98 -15.50
N PHE A 140 3.01 19.53 -15.46
CA PHE A 140 2.66 18.12 -15.32
C PHE A 140 2.85 17.40 -16.65
N VAL A 141 3.53 16.25 -16.61
CA VAL A 141 3.73 15.39 -17.77
C VAL A 141 2.79 14.20 -17.70
N THR A 142 2.92 13.39 -16.65
CA THR A 142 2.12 12.18 -16.47
C THR A 142 2.19 11.71 -15.02
N ALA A 143 1.19 10.94 -14.60
CA ALA A 143 1.24 10.18 -13.37
C ALA A 143 0.59 8.79 -13.54
N THR A 144 1.00 7.90 -12.67
CA THR A 144 0.42 6.58 -12.42
C THR A 144 0.18 6.47 -10.91
N PRO A 145 -0.54 5.44 -10.41
CA PRO A 145 -0.67 5.23 -8.98
C PRO A 145 0.65 5.11 -8.21
N HIS A 146 1.78 4.85 -8.88
CA HIS A 146 3.08 4.71 -8.23
C HIS A 146 4.13 5.74 -8.67
N SER A 147 3.79 6.64 -9.58
CA SER A 147 4.78 7.61 -10.06
C SER A 147 4.17 8.92 -10.53
N LEU A 148 4.91 9.99 -10.33
CA LEU A 148 4.60 11.34 -10.78
C LEU A 148 5.77 11.87 -11.59
N THR A 149 5.51 12.34 -12.81
CA THR A 149 6.51 12.95 -13.69
C THR A 149 6.18 14.40 -13.96
N VAL A 150 7.16 15.26 -13.74
CA VAL A 150 7.08 16.68 -14.02
C VAL A 150 8.25 17.20 -14.82
N GLU A 151 8.01 18.30 -15.53
CA GLU A 151 8.97 18.94 -16.40
C GLU A 151 9.25 20.38 -15.95
N VAL A 152 10.54 20.71 -15.89
CA VAL A 152 11.00 22.07 -15.65
C VAL A 152 10.64 22.94 -16.83
N SER A 153 9.74 23.89 -16.60
CA SER A 153 9.13 24.71 -17.66
C SER A 153 9.67 26.13 -17.68
N HIS A 154 10.14 26.64 -16.54
CA HIS A 154 10.79 27.94 -16.47
C HIS A 154 11.89 28.01 -15.40
N VAL A 155 13.05 28.59 -15.76
CA VAL A 155 14.21 28.74 -14.89
C VAL A 155 14.73 30.19 -14.91
N ASP A 156 14.81 30.82 -13.74
CA ASP A 156 15.44 32.12 -13.54
C ASP A 156 16.92 31.95 -13.16
N THR A 157 17.80 32.36 -14.08
CA THR A 157 19.25 32.28 -13.93
C THR A 157 19.82 33.18 -12.84
N THR A 158 19.03 34.09 -12.27
CA THR A 158 19.42 34.92 -11.12
C THR A 158 19.16 34.25 -9.78
N GLY A 159 18.47 33.10 -9.76
CA GLY A 159 18.28 32.29 -8.56
C GLY A 159 19.57 31.56 -8.14
N ASP A 160 19.68 31.28 -6.85
CA ASP A 160 20.86 30.69 -6.22
C ASP A 160 20.74 29.18 -5.98
N ILE A 161 19.51 28.68 -5.88
CA ILE A 161 19.21 27.27 -5.55
C ILE A 161 18.07 26.75 -6.41
N MET A 162 18.02 25.45 -6.62
CA MET A 162 16.86 24.79 -7.19
C MET A 162 16.23 23.90 -6.13
N VAL A 163 14.95 24.11 -5.84
CA VAL A 163 14.22 23.30 -4.86
C VAL A 163 12.82 23.00 -5.37
N ILE A 164 12.44 21.72 -5.29
CA ILE A 164 11.08 21.23 -5.49
C ILE A 164 10.69 20.41 -4.26
N ASP A 165 9.51 20.69 -3.74
CA ASP A 165 8.90 20.00 -2.62
C ASP A 165 7.72 19.17 -3.16
N LEU A 166 7.81 17.84 -3.03
CA LEU A 166 6.69 16.94 -3.37
C LEU A 166 5.90 16.64 -2.12
N VAL A 167 4.66 17.10 -2.09
CA VAL A 167 3.81 17.07 -0.91
C VAL A 167 2.82 15.91 -1.05
N PHE A 168 2.83 14.98 -0.09
CA PHE A 168 2.03 13.73 -0.11
C PHE A 168 1.08 13.59 1.09
N ASN A 169 0.79 14.69 1.77
CA ASN A 169 -0.09 14.73 2.95
C ASN A 169 -1.29 15.68 2.81
N GLN A 170 -1.56 16.23 1.64
CA GLN A 170 -2.68 17.14 1.48
C GLN A 170 -3.99 16.37 1.35
N ASP A 171 -4.94 16.69 2.23
CA ASP A 171 -6.28 16.12 2.18
C ASP A 171 -6.94 16.32 0.81
N ASN A 172 -7.48 15.24 0.24
CA ASN A 172 -8.15 15.14 -1.06
C ASN A 172 -7.27 15.29 -2.30
N TYR A 173 -5.97 15.55 -2.12
CA TYR A 173 -5.09 15.84 -3.24
C TYR A 173 -3.88 14.92 -3.24
N SER A 174 -3.08 14.92 -2.18
CA SER A 174 -1.89 14.09 -2.13
C SER A 174 -2.00 13.13 -0.97
N LYS A 175 -2.60 11.96 -1.24
CA LYS A 175 -2.66 10.84 -0.30
C LYS A 175 -1.85 9.70 -0.86
N VAL A 176 -0.89 9.23 -0.07
CA VAL A 176 -0.22 7.96 -0.31
C VAL A 176 -0.71 6.97 0.73
N ARG A 177 -1.19 5.81 0.27
CA ARG A 177 -1.50 4.71 1.16
C ARG A 177 -0.41 3.68 1.04
N VAL A 178 0.00 3.17 2.19
CA VAL A 178 1.02 2.13 2.32
C VAL A 178 0.42 1.05 3.20
N ALA A 179 0.37 -0.17 2.71
CA ALA A 179 -0.05 -1.29 3.53
C ALA A 179 1.13 -1.95 4.28
N PRO A 180 0.86 -2.60 5.44
CA PRO A 180 1.87 -3.15 6.35
C PRO A 180 2.86 -4.19 5.82
N PHE A 181 2.62 -4.73 4.64
CA PHE A 181 3.37 -5.87 4.09
C PHE A 181 4.11 -5.55 2.78
N ILE A 182 4.49 -4.29 2.55
CA ILE A 182 5.20 -3.88 1.32
C ILE A 182 6.57 -4.58 1.18
N GLU A 183 7.27 -4.82 2.29
CA GLU A 183 8.55 -5.57 2.27
C GLU A 183 8.38 -7.01 1.76
N VAL A 184 7.27 -7.64 2.13
CA VAL A 184 6.95 -9.00 1.68
C VAL A 184 6.64 -9.01 0.18
N ALA A 185 6.28 -7.86 -0.40
CA ALA A 185 5.99 -7.77 -1.83
C ALA A 185 7.24 -8.01 -2.69
N GLU A 186 8.41 -7.57 -2.23
CA GLU A 186 9.68 -7.87 -2.89
C GLU A 186 9.97 -9.36 -2.83
N GLU A 187 9.85 -9.99 -1.66
CA GLU A 187 10.08 -11.43 -1.48
C GLU A 187 9.20 -12.26 -2.42
N TYR A 188 7.89 -11.99 -2.44
CA TYR A 188 6.96 -12.70 -3.30
C TYR A 188 7.27 -12.52 -4.79
N SER A 189 7.92 -11.41 -5.17
CA SER A 189 8.34 -11.17 -6.56
C SER A 189 9.60 -11.95 -6.94
N THR A 190 10.34 -12.50 -5.97
CA THR A 190 11.56 -13.28 -6.23
C THR A 190 11.32 -14.75 -6.56
N ASP A 191 10.16 -15.31 -6.18
CA ASP A 191 9.76 -16.70 -6.48
C ASP A 191 8.39 -16.72 -7.19
N ALA A 192 8.44 -16.88 -8.52
CA ALA A 192 7.26 -16.78 -9.37
C ALA A 192 6.27 -17.96 -9.24
N GLU A 193 6.73 -19.11 -8.74
CA GLU A 193 5.96 -20.35 -8.68
C GLU A 193 5.43 -20.65 -7.27
N ALA A 194 5.92 -19.95 -6.24
CA ALA A 194 5.45 -20.16 -4.87
C ALA A 194 3.97 -19.79 -4.74
N GLU A 195 3.16 -20.74 -4.29
CA GLU A 195 1.74 -20.53 -3.98
C GLU A 195 1.55 -19.81 -2.64
N ILE A 196 0.49 -19.01 -2.53
CA ILE A 196 0.13 -18.34 -1.27
C ILE A 196 -0.93 -19.14 -0.50
N SER A 197 -0.71 -19.32 0.80
CA SER A 197 -1.68 -20.00 1.66
C SER A 197 -2.93 -19.13 1.86
N ARG A 198 -4.05 -19.78 2.17
CA ARG A 198 -5.33 -19.11 2.41
C ARG A 198 -5.25 -18.18 3.61
N LEU A 199 -4.61 -18.58 4.70
CA LEU A 199 -4.42 -17.70 5.85
C LEU A 199 -3.54 -16.50 5.49
N GLU A 200 -2.45 -16.72 4.78
CA GLU A 200 -1.53 -15.64 4.39
C GLU A 200 -2.24 -14.59 3.53
N PHE A 201 -3.00 -15.01 2.50
CA PHE A 201 -3.81 -14.09 1.69
C PHE A 201 -4.86 -13.34 2.53
N LEU A 202 -5.56 -14.02 3.43
CA LEU A 202 -6.57 -13.39 4.29
C LEU A 202 -5.97 -12.35 5.24
N ILE A 203 -4.79 -12.62 5.80
CA ILE A 203 -4.05 -11.64 6.60
C ILE A 203 -3.73 -10.42 5.76
N ARG A 204 -3.18 -10.61 4.55
CA ARG A 204 -2.85 -9.48 3.65
C ARG A 204 -4.09 -8.68 3.26
N LEU A 205 -5.17 -9.37 2.91
CA LEU A 205 -6.43 -8.72 2.56
C LEU A 205 -6.99 -7.91 3.75
N ALA A 206 -6.91 -8.44 4.97
CA ALA A 206 -7.33 -7.70 6.17
C ALA A 206 -6.45 -6.47 6.41
N GLU A 207 -5.13 -6.61 6.26
CA GLU A 207 -4.15 -5.51 6.38
C GLU A 207 -4.38 -4.40 5.33
N LEU A 208 -4.96 -4.71 4.16
CA LEU A 208 -5.38 -3.71 3.17
C LEU A 208 -6.66 -2.96 3.55
N THR A 209 -7.47 -3.51 4.46
CA THR A 209 -8.79 -2.96 4.79
C THR A 209 -8.76 -2.16 6.09
N TRP A 210 -7.68 -2.21 6.86
CA TRP A 210 -7.58 -1.49 8.12
C TRP A 210 -6.32 -0.62 8.12
N PRO A 211 -6.38 0.64 8.60
CA PRO A 211 -7.49 1.37 9.21
C PRO A 211 -8.06 2.48 8.28
N PHE A 212 -8.26 2.17 7.00
CA PHE A 212 -8.73 3.20 6.07
C PHE A 212 -10.17 3.62 6.40
N SER A 213 -10.41 4.94 6.53
CA SER A 213 -11.73 5.52 6.83
C SER A 213 -12.83 5.00 5.90
N ASP A 214 -12.48 4.84 4.62
CA ASP A 214 -13.37 4.42 3.54
C ASP A 214 -13.48 2.89 3.44
N SER A 215 -12.80 2.15 4.32
CA SER A 215 -12.85 0.71 4.31
C SER A 215 -14.25 0.19 4.60
N PRO A 216 -14.76 -0.77 3.81
CA PRO A 216 -16.01 -1.46 4.07
C PRO A 216 -15.89 -2.46 5.24
N VAL A 217 -14.67 -2.79 5.67
CA VAL A 217 -14.39 -3.65 6.81
C VAL A 217 -14.24 -2.76 8.03
N LYS A 218 -15.08 -2.95 9.04
CA LYS A 218 -15.02 -2.21 10.30
C LYS A 218 -14.69 -3.18 11.43
N LEU A 219 -13.90 -2.71 12.39
CA LEU A 219 -13.78 -3.39 13.67
C LEU A 219 -15.10 -3.25 14.42
N GLY A 220 -15.58 -4.37 14.97
CA GLY A 220 -16.70 -4.34 15.91
C GLY A 220 -16.32 -3.65 17.23
N ASP A 221 -17.31 -3.11 17.93
CA ASP A 221 -17.16 -2.44 19.23
C ASP A 221 -16.88 -3.42 20.39
N SER A 222 -15.88 -4.30 20.27
CA SER A 222 -15.51 -5.35 21.26
C SER A 222 -16.22 -6.70 21.07
N SER A 223 -16.09 -7.33 19.90
CA SER A 223 -16.40 -8.76 19.82
C SER A 223 -15.22 -9.57 20.38
N ASN A 224 -15.48 -10.44 21.37
CA ASN A 224 -14.52 -11.45 21.84
C ASN A 224 -14.41 -12.60 20.81
N ILE A 225 -14.47 -12.31 19.51
CA ILE A 225 -14.38 -13.34 18.48
C ILE A 225 -12.93 -13.81 18.41
N MET A 226 -12.75 -15.10 18.70
CA MET A 226 -11.49 -15.79 18.51
C MET A 226 -11.64 -16.75 17.33
N PRO A 227 -10.77 -16.70 16.30
CA PRO A 227 -10.88 -17.59 15.14
C PRO A 227 -10.97 -19.08 15.49
N GLN A 228 -10.29 -19.54 16.55
CA GLN A 228 -10.35 -20.91 17.05
C GLN A 228 -11.71 -21.33 17.63
N ASP A 229 -12.55 -20.36 18.04
CA ASP A 229 -13.91 -20.65 18.51
C ASP A 229 -14.89 -20.85 17.33
N LEU A 230 -14.50 -20.39 16.13
CA LEU A 230 -15.31 -20.43 14.91
C LEU A 230 -14.85 -21.51 13.93
N PHE A 231 -13.56 -21.83 13.92
CA PHE A 231 -12.95 -22.77 12.99
C PHE A 231 -12.28 -23.92 13.73
N THR A 232 -12.76 -25.13 13.47
CA THR A 232 -12.35 -26.36 14.16
C THR A 232 -10.92 -26.82 13.81
N ASP A 233 -10.36 -26.32 12.72
CA ASP A 233 -9.00 -26.56 12.25
C ASP A 233 -8.04 -25.40 12.55
N VAL A 234 -8.44 -24.47 13.42
CA VAL A 234 -7.62 -23.36 13.91
C VAL A 234 -7.35 -23.56 15.39
N THR A 235 -6.08 -23.53 15.78
CA THR A 235 -5.65 -23.74 17.16
C THR A 235 -5.50 -22.44 17.95
N GLY A 236 -5.38 -21.30 17.26
CA GLY A 236 -5.12 -19.97 17.82
C GLY A 236 -3.62 -19.64 17.93
N ASN A 237 -2.74 -20.59 17.65
CA ASN A 237 -1.28 -20.39 17.66
C ASN A 237 -0.72 -20.02 16.28
N GLU A 238 -1.54 -20.06 15.23
CA GLU A 238 -1.14 -19.70 13.87
C GLU A 238 -0.72 -18.22 13.83
N ALA A 239 0.45 -17.95 13.26
CA ALA A 239 1.02 -16.61 13.26
C ALA A 239 0.08 -15.62 12.56
N GLY A 240 -0.33 -14.56 13.27
CA GLY A 240 -1.16 -13.51 12.71
C GLY A 240 -2.64 -13.88 12.51
N ILE A 241 -3.11 -15.02 13.03
CA ILE A 241 -4.50 -15.48 12.85
C ILE A 241 -5.55 -14.45 13.31
N TYR A 242 -5.28 -13.72 14.39
CA TYR A 242 -6.16 -12.66 14.89
C TYR A 242 -6.37 -11.52 13.88
N LYS A 243 -5.46 -11.33 12.90
CA LYS A 243 -5.57 -10.25 11.91
C LYS A 243 -6.76 -10.43 10.96
N ILE A 244 -7.34 -11.63 10.86
CA ILE A 244 -8.50 -11.88 9.99
C ILE A 244 -9.84 -11.57 10.68
N ILE A 245 -9.84 -11.28 11.99
CA ILE A 245 -11.06 -10.96 12.77
C ILE A 245 -11.95 -9.90 12.08
N PRO A 246 -11.41 -8.78 11.53
CA PRO A 246 -12.25 -7.78 10.88
C PRO A 246 -13.04 -8.34 9.69
N LEU A 247 -12.44 -9.26 8.93
CA LEU A 247 -13.11 -9.92 7.80
C LEU A 247 -14.25 -10.83 8.25
N ILE A 248 -14.11 -11.46 9.42
CA ILE A 248 -15.14 -12.30 10.05
C ILE A 248 -16.28 -11.43 10.57
N GLU A 249 -15.95 -10.40 11.37
CA GLU A 249 -16.92 -9.46 11.95
C GLU A 249 -17.77 -8.77 10.88
N SER A 250 -17.14 -8.38 9.78
CA SER A 250 -17.81 -7.77 8.62
C SER A 250 -18.51 -8.78 7.71
N ASN A 251 -18.56 -10.07 8.10
CA ASN A 251 -19.24 -11.16 7.40
C ASN A 251 -18.71 -11.45 5.97
N PHE A 252 -17.48 -11.01 5.67
CA PHE A 252 -16.79 -11.32 4.42
C PHE A 252 -16.12 -12.70 4.46
N LEU A 253 -15.68 -13.15 5.63
CA LEU A 253 -15.07 -14.45 5.83
C LEU A 253 -15.96 -15.37 6.69
N LYS A 254 -16.51 -16.42 6.07
CA LYS A 254 -17.34 -17.44 6.74
C LYS A 254 -16.67 -18.79 6.95
N GLY A 255 -15.55 -19.04 6.25
CA GLY A 255 -14.94 -20.38 6.18
C GLY A 255 -15.68 -21.35 5.25
N TYR A 256 -15.28 -22.60 5.31
CA TYR A 256 -15.88 -23.73 4.60
C TYR A 256 -16.93 -24.45 5.45
N GLU A 257 -17.67 -25.35 4.81
CA GLU A 257 -18.57 -26.29 5.49
C GLU A 257 -17.83 -27.07 6.59
N GLY A 258 -18.55 -27.33 7.70
CA GLY A 258 -17.97 -27.98 8.88
C GLY A 258 -17.22 -27.04 9.82
N GLY A 259 -17.28 -25.73 9.58
CA GLY A 259 -16.56 -24.74 10.41
C GLY A 259 -15.06 -24.89 10.23
N LEU A 260 -14.59 -24.86 8.97
CA LEU A 260 -13.17 -25.00 8.62
C LEU A 260 -12.64 -23.71 8.00
N LEU A 261 -11.41 -23.32 8.33
CA LEU A 261 -10.69 -22.23 7.68
C LEU A 261 -9.73 -22.75 6.60
N LYS A 262 -9.12 -23.91 6.81
CA LYS A 262 -8.04 -24.47 5.98
C LYS A 262 -6.87 -23.49 5.80
N PRO A 263 -6.20 -23.08 6.90
CA PRO A 263 -5.22 -22.00 6.87
C PRO A 263 -4.03 -22.26 5.94
N GLU A 264 -3.52 -23.49 5.93
CA GLU A 264 -2.34 -23.91 5.15
C GLU A 264 -2.65 -24.29 3.70
N GLN A 265 -3.93 -24.41 3.32
CA GLN A 265 -4.28 -24.74 1.94
C GLN A 265 -4.00 -23.53 1.05
N SER A 266 -3.45 -23.73 -0.14
CA SER A 266 -3.33 -22.67 -1.15
C SER A 266 -4.71 -22.08 -1.47
N ILE A 267 -4.78 -20.75 -1.55
CA ILE A 267 -6.02 -20.07 -1.90
C ILE A 267 -6.31 -20.22 -3.39
N SER A 268 -7.54 -20.53 -3.75
CA SER A 268 -7.95 -20.55 -5.15
C SER A 268 -8.19 -19.15 -5.70
N ARG A 269 -8.01 -18.97 -7.01
CA ARG A 269 -8.32 -17.73 -7.72
C ARG A 269 -9.77 -17.28 -7.52
N ALA A 270 -10.72 -18.20 -7.46
CA ALA A 270 -12.13 -17.89 -7.18
C ALA A 270 -12.36 -17.35 -5.77
N GLU A 271 -11.69 -17.89 -4.75
CA GLU A 271 -11.82 -17.40 -3.37
C GLU A 271 -11.25 -15.99 -3.23
N ALA A 272 -10.04 -15.78 -3.75
CA ALA A 272 -9.39 -14.48 -3.71
C ALA A 272 -10.23 -13.42 -4.44
N ALA A 273 -10.71 -13.72 -5.66
CA ALA A 273 -11.55 -12.82 -6.43
C ALA A 273 -12.92 -12.58 -5.80
N HIS A 274 -13.51 -13.61 -5.18
CA HIS A 274 -14.77 -13.47 -4.48
C HIS A 274 -14.62 -12.50 -3.30
N LEU A 275 -13.65 -12.72 -2.42
CA LEU A 275 -13.39 -11.86 -1.27
C LEU A 275 -13.06 -10.43 -1.69
N ALA A 276 -12.13 -10.28 -2.63
CA ALA A 276 -11.76 -8.99 -3.18
C ALA A 276 -12.95 -8.24 -3.78
N GLY A 277 -13.78 -8.90 -4.59
CA GLY A 277 -14.94 -8.25 -5.21
C GLY A 277 -16.08 -7.97 -4.24
N MET A 278 -16.24 -8.77 -3.17
CA MET A 278 -17.24 -8.51 -2.14
C MET A 278 -16.86 -7.31 -1.27
N ILE A 279 -15.57 -7.06 -1.06
CA ILE A 279 -15.04 -5.95 -0.26
C ILE A 279 -14.92 -4.69 -1.12
N PHE A 280 -14.20 -4.77 -2.24
CA PHE A 280 -13.77 -3.60 -3.03
C PHE A 280 -14.54 -3.39 -4.34
N GLY A 281 -15.39 -4.35 -4.73
CA GLY A 281 -16.15 -4.25 -5.97
C GLY A 281 -17.42 -3.41 -5.84
N THR A 282 -17.95 -2.95 -6.98
CA THR A 282 -19.27 -2.30 -7.03
C THR A 282 -20.37 -3.30 -7.37
N ALA A 283 -21.63 -2.93 -7.12
CA ALA A 283 -22.77 -3.72 -7.57
C ALA A 283 -22.68 -3.97 -9.09
N ALA A 284 -22.66 -5.24 -9.49
CA ALA A 284 -22.43 -5.63 -10.87
C ALA A 284 -23.57 -5.16 -11.78
N SER A 285 -23.22 -4.45 -12.85
CA SER A 285 -24.16 -4.08 -13.93
C SER A 285 -24.21 -5.14 -15.05
N ALA A 286 -23.13 -5.89 -15.24
CA ALA A 286 -23.03 -7.00 -16.19
C ALA A 286 -22.21 -8.17 -15.62
N PRO A 287 -22.56 -9.44 -15.92
CA PRO A 287 -21.78 -10.61 -15.51
C PRO A 287 -20.45 -10.68 -16.26
N ALA A 288 -19.39 -11.14 -15.59
CA ALA A 288 -18.14 -11.48 -16.26
C ALA A 288 -18.36 -12.71 -17.15
N LEU A 289 -17.95 -12.63 -18.42
CA LEU A 289 -18.13 -13.70 -19.39
C LEU A 289 -16.80 -14.43 -19.62
N PHE A 290 -16.63 -15.55 -18.92
CA PHE A 290 -15.51 -16.46 -19.10
C PHE A 290 -15.98 -17.78 -19.75
N LYS A 291 -15.08 -18.43 -20.50
CA LYS A 291 -15.39 -19.70 -21.19
C LYS A 291 -15.63 -20.86 -20.23
N ASP A 292 -14.98 -20.85 -19.08
CA ASP A 292 -15.07 -21.86 -18.04
C ASP A 292 -15.99 -21.40 -16.90
N PRO A 293 -16.82 -22.32 -16.35
CA PRO A 293 -17.80 -21.97 -15.35
C PRO A 293 -17.14 -21.68 -14.00
N SER A 294 -17.51 -20.55 -13.39
CA SER A 294 -17.16 -20.25 -12.00
C SER A 294 -18.20 -20.82 -11.02
N PRO A 295 -17.80 -21.25 -9.81
CA PRO A 295 -18.72 -21.71 -8.78
C PRO A 295 -19.78 -20.64 -8.45
N ILE A 296 -21.04 -21.06 -8.27
CA ILE A 296 -22.18 -20.14 -8.04
C ILE A 296 -21.91 -19.19 -6.86
N TRP A 297 -21.32 -19.69 -5.77
CA TRP A 297 -21.01 -18.89 -4.59
C TRP A 297 -20.01 -17.76 -4.89
N ALA A 298 -19.12 -17.95 -5.87
CA ALA A 298 -18.05 -17.03 -6.21
C ALA A 298 -18.46 -16.00 -7.27
N GLN A 299 -19.42 -16.35 -8.15
CA GLN A 299 -19.77 -15.58 -9.35
C GLN A 299 -20.03 -14.09 -9.10
N LYS A 300 -20.77 -13.76 -8.03
CA LYS A 300 -21.07 -12.36 -7.68
C LYS A 300 -19.80 -11.57 -7.40
N GLY A 301 -18.94 -12.10 -6.54
CA GLY A 301 -17.67 -11.44 -6.16
C GLY A 301 -16.70 -11.38 -7.34
N ILE A 302 -16.53 -12.48 -8.10
CA ILE A 302 -15.71 -12.50 -9.32
C ILE A 302 -16.15 -11.42 -10.30
N THR A 303 -17.46 -11.31 -10.54
CA THR A 303 -18.02 -10.29 -11.44
C THR A 303 -17.76 -8.88 -10.92
N ALA A 304 -17.96 -8.64 -9.62
CA ALA A 304 -17.70 -7.34 -9.01
C ALA A 304 -16.22 -6.94 -9.14
N ALA A 305 -15.30 -7.86 -8.83
CA ALA A 305 -13.86 -7.65 -8.96
C ALA A 305 -13.44 -7.41 -10.42
N PHE A 306 -14.00 -8.14 -11.37
CA PHE A 306 -13.75 -7.97 -12.81
C PHE A 306 -14.15 -6.58 -13.29
N ASN A 307 -15.35 -6.12 -12.93
CA ASN A 307 -15.90 -4.84 -13.39
C ASN A 307 -15.08 -3.62 -12.92
N VAL A 308 -14.45 -3.69 -11.74
CA VAL A 308 -13.59 -2.61 -11.23
C VAL A 308 -12.11 -2.77 -11.60
N GLY A 309 -11.77 -3.86 -12.29
CA GLY A 309 -10.42 -4.15 -12.78
C GLY A 309 -9.49 -4.79 -11.76
N ILE A 310 -10.00 -5.29 -10.63
CA ILE A 310 -9.18 -5.98 -9.61
C ILE A 310 -8.59 -7.27 -10.15
N ILE A 311 -9.36 -7.99 -10.96
CA ILE A 311 -8.93 -9.25 -11.56
C ILE A 311 -9.42 -9.33 -13.01
N GLN A 312 -8.62 -9.97 -13.86
CA GLN A 312 -8.94 -10.22 -15.26
C GLN A 312 -8.90 -11.72 -15.57
N GLY A 313 -9.54 -12.10 -16.67
CA GLY A 313 -9.38 -13.43 -17.26
C GLY A 313 -8.04 -13.57 -17.99
N TYR A 314 -7.69 -14.80 -18.32
CA TYR A 314 -6.54 -15.10 -19.15
C TYR A 314 -6.80 -14.76 -20.63
N PRO A 315 -5.76 -14.54 -21.46
CA PRO A 315 -5.92 -14.21 -22.88
C PRO A 315 -6.69 -15.25 -23.69
N ASP A 316 -6.74 -16.50 -23.23
CA ASP A 316 -7.52 -17.58 -23.84
C ASP A 316 -9.04 -17.47 -23.57
N GLY A 317 -9.47 -16.48 -22.77
CA GLY A 317 -10.86 -16.24 -22.38
C GLY A 317 -11.32 -17.07 -21.17
N THR A 318 -10.40 -17.73 -20.46
CA THR A 318 -10.72 -18.48 -19.23
C THR A 318 -10.47 -17.66 -17.97
N PHE A 319 -11.08 -18.05 -16.86
CA PHE A 319 -10.84 -17.51 -15.52
C PHE A 319 -10.03 -18.46 -14.64
N ARG A 320 -10.21 -19.78 -14.81
CA ARG A 320 -9.55 -20.87 -14.08
C ARG A 320 -9.79 -20.80 -12.56
N PRO A 321 -11.06 -20.87 -12.11
CA PRO A 321 -11.48 -20.56 -10.73
C PRO A 321 -10.81 -21.43 -9.66
N ASN A 322 -10.48 -22.68 -9.97
CA ASN A 322 -9.92 -23.63 -9.02
C ASN A 322 -8.39 -23.63 -8.95
N THR A 323 -7.72 -22.80 -9.76
CA THR A 323 -6.26 -22.72 -9.78
C THR A 323 -5.78 -22.05 -8.49
N PRO A 324 -4.81 -22.64 -7.77
CA PRO A 324 -4.11 -21.95 -6.70
C PRO A 324 -3.48 -20.65 -7.21
N LEU A 325 -3.46 -19.61 -6.37
CA LEU A 325 -2.74 -18.39 -6.70
C LEU A 325 -1.25 -18.53 -6.39
N SER A 326 -0.42 -18.07 -7.31
CA SER A 326 0.97 -17.76 -6.97
C SER A 326 1.04 -16.47 -6.13
N ARG A 327 2.12 -16.33 -5.37
CA ARG A 327 2.43 -15.13 -4.57
C ARG A 327 2.46 -13.84 -5.41
N PRO A 328 3.09 -13.81 -6.61
CA PRO A 328 2.97 -12.64 -7.50
C PRO A 328 1.54 -12.34 -7.95
N GLU A 329 0.75 -13.36 -8.30
CA GLU A 329 -0.66 -13.15 -8.68
C GLU A 329 -1.48 -12.58 -7.52
N ALA A 330 -1.25 -13.07 -6.30
CA ALA A 330 -1.88 -12.54 -5.09
C ALA A 330 -1.51 -11.07 -4.86
N ILE A 331 -0.25 -10.68 -5.02
CA ILE A 331 0.15 -9.27 -4.91
C ILE A 331 -0.53 -8.40 -5.94
N ILE A 332 -0.65 -8.84 -7.19
CA ILE A 332 -1.34 -8.06 -8.22
C ILE A 332 -2.80 -7.85 -7.82
N ILE A 333 -3.48 -8.88 -7.31
CA ILE A 333 -4.87 -8.75 -6.83
C ILE A 333 -4.94 -7.77 -5.65
N LEU A 334 -4.07 -7.93 -4.66
CA LEU A 334 -4.01 -7.08 -3.46
C LEU A 334 -3.68 -5.61 -3.82
N GLN A 335 -2.77 -5.40 -4.77
CA GLN A 335 -2.43 -4.10 -5.32
C GLN A 335 -3.66 -3.45 -5.95
N ASN A 336 -4.35 -4.17 -6.83
CA ASN A 336 -5.52 -3.62 -7.51
C ASN A 336 -6.67 -3.35 -6.53
N CYS A 337 -6.83 -4.15 -5.47
CA CYS A 337 -7.76 -3.85 -4.38
C CYS A 337 -7.43 -2.51 -3.73
N LEU A 338 -6.16 -2.28 -3.42
CA LEU A 338 -5.73 -1.04 -2.78
C LEU A 338 -5.92 0.17 -3.71
N GLU A 339 -5.57 0.05 -4.99
CA GLU A 339 -5.79 1.09 -6.00
C GLU A 339 -7.27 1.39 -6.28
N SER A 340 -8.18 0.46 -5.98
CA SER A 340 -9.62 0.70 -6.15
C SER A 340 -10.15 1.83 -5.26
N TYR A 341 -9.47 2.15 -4.15
CA TYR A 341 -9.77 3.31 -3.30
C TYR A 341 -9.29 4.64 -3.88
N SER A 342 -8.55 4.65 -5.00
CA SER A 342 -8.08 5.87 -5.65
C SER A 342 -9.09 6.51 -6.60
N LYS A 343 -10.16 5.78 -6.95
CA LYS A 343 -11.15 6.13 -7.98
C LYS A 343 -12.40 6.76 -7.38
#